data_AF-A0A177LTW7-F1
#
_entry.id   AF-A0A177LTW7-F1
#
_cell.length_a   1.000
_cell.length_b   1.000
_cell.length_c   1.000
_cell.angle_alpha   90.00
_cell.angle_beta   90.00
_cell.angle_gamma   90.00
#
_symmetry.space_group_name_H-M   'P 1'
#
loop_
_entity.id
_entity.type
_entity.pdbx_description
1 polymer ?
#
loop_
_entity_poly.entity_id
_entity_poly.type
_entity_poly.pdbx_seq_one_letter_code
_entity_poly.pdbx_strand_id
1 'polypeptide(L)'
;MLKAADQTCGNVVLSFQKFKSDGINIYSQRENESEFVFLARDTQTRYVDNRPLLVAGKPELRRYTAVYVLKDMEVGQYSDELVVSCAP
;
A
#
# COMPACT_ATOMS: atom_id res chain seq x y z
N MET A 1 -1.74 7.40 10.53
CA MET A 1 -2.57 6.21 10.22
C MET A 1 -2.62 6.03 8.71
N LEU A 2 -2.37 4.83 8.21
CA LEU A 2 -2.51 4.46 6.81
C LEU A 2 -3.98 4.18 6.50
N LYS A 3 -4.45 4.53 5.31
CA LYS A 3 -5.80 4.21 4.80
C LYS A 3 -5.67 3.79 3.34
N ALA A 4 -6.50 2.85 2.90
CA ALA A 4 -6.51 2.37 1.53
C ALA A 4 -7.95 2.07 1.07
N ALA A 5 -8.25 2.35 -0.20
CA ALA A 5 -9.52 1.98 -0.82
C ALA A 5 -9.32 1.74 -2.31
N ASP A 6 -9.95 0.69 -2.85
CA ASP A 6 -10.08 0.52 -4.29
C ASP A 6 -10.98 1.62 -4.85
N GLN A 7 -10.48 2.37 -5.83
CA GLN A 7 -11.27 3.41 -6.48
C GLN A 7 -11.98 2.90 -7.72
N THR A 8 -11.43 1.92 -8.45
CA THR A 8 -12.07 1.17 -9.57
C THR A 8 -11.04 0.17 -10.13
N CYS A 9 -11.43 -1.06 -10.48
CA CYS A 9 -10.60 -2.02 -11.23
C CYS A 9 -9.23 -2.30 -10.59
N GLY A 10 -9.13 -2.28 -9.26
CA GLY A 10 -7.86 -2.49 -8.55
C GLY A 10 -6.91 -1.29 -8.52
N ASN A 11 -7.40 -0.10 -8.86
CA ASN A 11 -6.69 1.16 -8.60
C ASN A 11 -6.86 1.52 -7.11
N VAL A 12 -5.96 1.03 -6.27
CA VAL A 12 -6.03 1.28 -4.84
C VAL A 12 -5.34 2.59 -4.50
N VAL A 13 -6.09 3.50 -3.88
CA VAL A 13 -5.54 4.77 -3.38
C VAL A 13 -5.20 4.63 -1.92
N LEU A 14 -3.93 4.82 -1.60
CA LEU A 14 -3.39 4.83 -0.25
C LEU A 14 -3.17 6.28 0.20
N SER A 15 -3.57 6.58 1.43
CA SER A 15 -3.35 7.88 2.06
C SER A 15 -2.80 7.71 3.47
N PHE A 16 -1.92 8.62 3.87
CA PHE A 16 -1.26 8.56 5.17
C PHE A 16 -0.96 9.96 5.70
N GLN A 17 -0.63 10.01 6.99
CA GLN A 17 -0.12 11.21 7.64
C GLN A 17 1.39 11.10 7.76
N LYS A 18 2.11 12.09 7.24
CA LYS A 18 3.58 12.10 7.19
C LYS A 18 4.23 12.53 8.51
N PHE A 19 3.53 13.30 9.34
CA PHE A 19 4.07 13.88 10.57
C PHE A 19 5.45 14.54 10.34
N LYS A 20 6.49 14.14 11.09
CA LYS A 20 7.86 14.66 10.99
C LYS A 20 8.77 13.79 10.09
N SER A 21 8.22 12.78 9.41
CA SER A 21 8.97 11.90 8.52
C SER A 21 9.10 12.49 7.11
N ASP A 22 9.99 11.93 6.29
CA ASP A 22 10.16 12.29 4.88
C ASP A 22 9.21 11.53 3.95
N GLY A 23 8.58 10.46 4.43
CA GLY A 23 7.59 9.69 3.69
C GLY A 23 7.31 8.35 4.34
N ILE A 24 6.81 7.41 3.55
CA ILE A 24 6.65 6.00 3.95
C ILE A 24 7.23 5.08 2.88
N ASN A 25 7.72 3.91 3.32
CA ASN A 25 7.85 2.76 2.46
C ASN A 25 6.55 1.95 2.56
N ILE A 26 5.98 1.63 1.41
CA ILE A 26 4.74 0.89 1.24
C ILE A 26 5.11 -0.52 0.83
N TYR A 27 4.54 -1.50 1.51
CA TYR A 27 4.65 -2.90 1.20
C TYR A 27 3.26 -3.46 0.88
N SER A 28 3.20 -4.40 -0.04
CA SER A 28 1.95 -5.03 -0.43
C SER A 28 2.12 -6.53 -0.59
N GLN A 29 1.08 -7.27 -0.20
CA GLN A 29 0.95 -8.70 -0.46
C GLN A 29 -0.38 -8.92 -1.19
N ARG A 30 -0.35 -9.61 -2.32
CA ARG A 30 -1.51 -10.03 -3.10
C ARG A 30 -1.73 -11.53 -2.89
N GLU A 31 -2.97 -11.99 -3.09
CA GLU A 31 -3.41 -13.41 -2.98
C GLU A 31 -2.30 -14.48 -2.93
N ASN A 32 -1.54 -14.64 -4.02
CA ASN A 32 -0.60 -15.74 -4.21
C ASN A 32 0.81 -15.47 -3.64
N GLU A 33 1.07 -14.27 -3.14
CA GLU A 33 2.35 -13.85 -2.59
C GLU A 33 2.47 -14.36 -1.15
N SER A 34 3.59 -15.02 -0.82
CA SER A 34 3.82 -15.57 0.53
C SER A 34 4.20 -14.50 1.55
N GLU A 35 4.75 -13.38 1.09
CA GLU A 35 5.25 -12.30 1.93
C GLU A 35 4.87 -10.93 1.37
N PHE A 36 4.95 -9.91 2.22
CA PHE A 36 4.86 -8.51 1.81
C PHE A 36 6.07 -8.13 0.95
N VAL A 37 5.79 -7.62 -0.25
CA VAL A 37 6.82 -7.14 -1.19
C VAL A 37 6.87 -5.62 -1.14
N PHE A 38 8.08 -5.05 -1.20
CA PHE A 38 8.26 -3.61 -1.32
C PHE A 38 7.58 -3.12 -2.60
N LEU A 39 6.62 -2.19 -2.44
CA LEU A 39 5.86 -1.63 -3.54
C LEU A 39 6.44 -0.29 -3.99
N ALA A 40 6.59 0.64 -3.06
CA ALA A 40 7.09 1.98 -3.35
C ALA A 40 7.54 2.72 -2.09
N ARG A 41 8.44 3.70 -2.27
CA ARG A 41 8.65 4.79 -1.32
C ARG A 41 7.83 5.98 -1.80
N ASP A 42 6.92 6.48 -0.96
CA ASP A 42 6.16 7.68 -1.29
C ASP A 42 6.43 8.80 -0.28
N THR A 43 6.73 9.98 -0.81
CA THR A 43 6.97 11.21 -0.05
C THR A 43 5.77 12.17 -0.08
N GLN A 44 4.82 11.91 -0.98
CA GLN A 44 3.52 12.55 -1.08
C GLN A 44 2.50 11.76 -0.26
N THR A 45 1.52 12.42 0.36
CA THR A 45 0.55 11.77 1.27
C THR A 45 -0.53 10.96 0.54
N ARG A 46 -0.40 10.76 -0.77
CA ARG A 46 -1.35 10.05 -1.63
C ARG A 46 -0.60 9.22 -2.66
N TYR A 47 -0.65 7.89 -2.49
CA TYR A 47 -0.09 6.91 -3.41
C TYR A 47 -1.22 6.21 -4.18
N VAL A 48 -0.96 5.81 -5.43
CA VAL A 48 -1.89 5.00 -6.22
C VAL A 48 -1.18 3.70 -6.61
N ASP A 49 -1.64 2.57 -6.06
CA ASP A 49 -1.31 1.26 -6.61
C ASP A 49 -2.18 1.02 -7.84
N ASN A 50 -1.58 1.23 -9.01
CA ASN A 50 -2.22 1.06 -10.32
C ASN A 50 -1.91 -0.30 -10.96
N ARG A 51 -1.37 -1.27 -10.20
CA ARG A 51 -1.18 -2.63 -10.70
C ARG A 51 -2.54 -3.18 -11.15
N PRO A 52 -2.65 -3.81 -12.32
CA PRO A 52 -3.90 -4.44 -12.75
C PRO A 52 -4.24 -5.63 -11.84
N LEU A 53 -5.52 -6.03 -11.80
CA LEU A 53 -5.95 -7.27 -11.13
C LEU A 53 -5.12 -8.48 -11.61
N LEU A 54 -4.84 -9.44 -10.72
CA LEU A 54 -4.05 -10.64 -11.05
C LEU A 54 -4.68 -11.42 -12.21
N VAL A 55 -6.01 -11.47 -12.22
CA VAL A 55 -6.80 -12.04 -13.31
C VAL A 55 -7.87 -11.03 -13.71
N ALA A 56 -7.92 -10.67 -14.98
CA ALA A 56 -8.90 -9.72 -15.49
C ALA A 56 -10.34 -10.17 -15.18
N GLY A 57 -11.15 -9.26 -14.65
CA GLY A 57 -12.55 -9.53 -14.31
C GLY A 57 -12.76 -10.40 -13.06
N LYS A 58 -11.70 -10.76 -12.32
CA LYS A 58 -11.83 -11.47 -11.04
C LYS A 58 -11.39 -10.58 -9.89
N PRO A 59 -12.18 -10.50 -8.80
CA PRO A 59 -11.74 -9.82 -7.59
C PRO A 59 -10.48 -10.46 -7.00
N GLU A 60 -9.72 -9.65 -6.27
CA GLU A 60 -8.55 -10.09 -5.50
C GLU A 60 -8.43 -9.30 -4.19
N LEU A 61 -7.83 -9.91 -3.19
CA LEU A 61 -7.42 -9.24 -1.97
C LEU A 61 -5.99 -8.71 -2.11
N ARG A 62 -5.82 -7.43 -1.73
CA ARG A 62 -4.52 -6.81 -1.53
C ARG A 62 -4.38 -6.38 -0.09
N ARG A 63 -3.30 -6.85 0.54
CA ARG A 63 -2.88 -6.43 1.87
C ARG A 63 -1.82 -5.35 1.73
N TYR A 64 -1.84 -4.38 2.63
CA TYR A 64 -0.87 -3.29 2.68
C TYR A 64 -0.39 -3.05 4.10
N THR A 65 0.91 -2.79 4.23
CA THR A 65 1.50 -2.20 5.44
C THR A 65 2.50 -1.13 5.01
N ALA A 66 2.81 -0.21 5.92
CA ALA A 66 3.79 0.83 5.66
C ALA A 66 4.62 1.15 6.90
N VAL A 67 5.83 1.64 6.67
CA VAL A 67 6.75 2.12 7.71
C VAL A 67 7.25 3.51 7.34
N TYR A 68 7.44 4.39 8.32
CA TYR A 68 7.93 5.74 8.06
C TYR A 68 9.36 5.73 7.56
N VAL A 69 9.71 6.74 6.76
CA VAL A 69 11.06 6.97 6.27
C VAL A 69 11.54 8.33 6.77
N LEU A 70 12.76 8.38 7.32
CA LEU A 70 13.43 9.61 7.72
C LEU A 70 14.91 9.52 7.36
N LYS A 71 15.43 10.49 6.61
CA LYS A 71 16.81 10.50 6.10
C LYS A 71 17.17 9.17 5.41
N ASP A 72 16.31 8.78 4.48
CA ASP A 72 16.37 7.55 3.67
C ASP A 72 16.27 6.21 4.42
N MET A 73 16.18 6.23 5.74
CA MET A 73 16.07 5.04 6.59
C MET A 73 14.63 4.79 7.02
N GLU A 74 14.23 3.53 7.09
CA GLU A 74 12.98 3.13 7.74
C GLU A 74 13.07 3.36 9.25
N VAL A 75 12.01 3.93 9.83
CA VAL A 75 11.95 4.27 11.25
C VAL A 75 10.60 3.90 11.86
N GLY A 76 10.64 3.41 13.10
CA GLY A 76 9.45 3.02 13.84
C GLY A 76 9.00 1.59 13.53
N GLN A 77 7.70 1.34 13.67
CA GLN A 77 7.08 0.05 13.41
C GLN A 77 6.25 0.13 12.13
N TYR A 78 6.08 -1.03 11.49
CA TYR A 78 5.08 -1.21 10.45
C TYR A 78 3.69 -0.86 10.97
N SER A 79 2.85 -0.29 10.11
CA SER A 79 1.44 -0.07 10.42
C SER A 79 0.71 -1.40 10.57
N ASP A 80 -0.47 -1.34 11.21
CA ASP A 80 -1.44 -2.41 11.08
C ASP A 80 -1.68 -2.75 9.61
N GLU A 81 -1.98 -4.02 9.37
CA GLU A 81 -2.33 -4.50 8.04
C GLU A 81 -3.68 -3.92 7.59
N LEU A 82 -3.70 -3.41 6.37
CA LEU A 82 -4.93 -3.03 5.68
C LEU A 82 -5.25 -4.05 4.59
N VAL A 83 -6.47 -4.57 4.59
CA VAL A 83 -6.97 -5.47 3.55
C VAL A 83 -7.95 -4.71 2.65
N VAL A 84 -7.71 -4.74 1.34
CA VAL A 84 -8.57 -4.13 0.32
C VAL A 84 -9.04 -5.22 -0.63
N SER A 85 -10.35 -5.36 -0.77
CA SER A 85 -10.95 -6.13 -1.85
C SER A 85 -10.98 -5.27 -3.11
N CYS A 86 -10.22 -5.68 -4.11
CA CYS A 86 -10.14 -5.02 -5.40
C CYS A 86 -11.09 -5.71 -6.37
N ALA A 87 -12.07 -4.97 -6.89
CA ALA A 87 -13.11 -5.52 -7.74
C ALA A 87 -13.05 -4.95 -9.17
N PRO A 88 -13.52 -5.71 -10.17
CA PRO A 88 -13.72 -5.23 -11.53
C PRO A 88 -14.72 -4.07 -11.61
#